data_AF-A0A059PI13-F1
#
_entry.id   AF-A0A059PI13-F1
#
_cell.length_a   1.000
_cell.length_b   1.000
_cell.length_c   1.000
_cell.angle_alpha   90.00
_cell.angle_beta   90.00
_cell.angle_gamma   90.00
#
_symmetry.space_group_name_H-M   'P 1'
#
loop_
_entity.id
_entity.type
_entity.pdbx_description
1 polymer ?
#
loop_
_entity_poly.entity_id
_entity_poly.type
_entity_poly.pdbx_seq_one_letter_code
_entity_poly.pdbx_strand_id
1 'polypeptide(L)'
;PIHDDILDGDIYGVRRQIFVCKHSNFDINEMISADGEDCLELALTNDCDPDLVTALLTAGCVPNHIYENGNTALHIAVINNIDRESIRQLMLRIDLDLLLQTNDAGYTALHLAVRHNQYHVAETILDCIDERQLEGGAVYRRATETTDSKLTPEKAFAKYYERACDRLETTKDVLKNRRLKLDILNTAELMAGNTPLFFAVEQGQ
;
A
#
# COMPACT_ATOMS: atom_id res chain seq x y z
N PRO A 1 3.07 22.09 -15.70
CA PRO A 1 2.14 22.82 -14.80
C PRO A 1 1.64 21.96 -13.65
N ILE A 2 0.89 20.88 -13.91
CA ILE A 2 0.43 20.01 -12.80
C ILE A 2 1.60 19.28 -12.14
N HIS A 3 2.59 18.82 -12.92
CA HIS A 3 3.78 18.15 -12.39
C HIS A 3 4.61 19.09 -11.52
N ASP A 4 4.77 20.35 -11.93
CA ASP A 4 5.44 21.38 -11.13
C ASP A 4 4.68 21.61 -9.82
N ASP A 5 3.35 21.75 -9.87
CA ASP A 5 2.51 21.91 -8.67
C ASP A 5 2.60 20.68 -7.74
N ILE A 6 2.78 19.46 -8.27
CA ILE A 6 2.99 18.24 -7.48
C ILE A 6 4.35 18.27 -6.79
N LEU A 7 5.42 18.58 -7.53
CA LEU A 7 6.79 18.66 -7.02
C LEU A 7 6.93 19.75 -5.93
N ASP A 8 6.25 20.87 -6.11
CA ASP A 8 6.22 21.97 -5.14
C ASP A 8 5.28 21.70 -3.95
N GLY A 9 4.47 20.63 -4.01
CA GLY A 9 3.45 20.33 -3.01
C GLY A 9 2.28 21.33 -2.98
N ASP A 10 2.06 22.12 -4.03
CA ASP A 10 0.94 23.06 -4.12
C ASP A 10 -0.38 22.33 -4.41
N ILE A 11 -1.04 21.85 -3.35
CA ILE A 11 -2.35 21.22 -3.44
C ILE A 11 -3.41 22.11 -4.13
N TYR A 12 -3.32 23.44 -4.01
CA TYR A 12 -4.28 24.33 -4.67
C TYR A 12 -3.98 24.40 -6.18
N GLY A 13 -2.72 24.43 -6.57
CA GLY A 13 -2.24 24.26 -7.94
C GLY A 13 -2.76 22.98 -8.55
N VAL A 14 -2.46 21.84 -7.92
CA VAL A 14 -2.93 20.52 -8.35
C VAL A 14 -4.45 20.48 -8.50
N ARG A 15 -5.22 20.98 -7.54
CA ARG A 15 -6.69 21.04 -7.63
C ARG A 15 -7.19 21.92 -8.78
N ARG A 16 -6.54 23.07 -9.03
CA ARG A 16 -6.86 23.92 -10.18
C ARG A 16 -6.58 23.19 -11.49
N GLN A 17 -5.43 22.52 -11.62
CA GLN A 17 -5.09 21.77 -12.83
C GLN A 17 -6.01 20.58 -13.05
N ILE A 18 -6.36 19.83 -12.01
CA ILE A 18 -7.37 18.75 -12.06
C ILE A 18 -8.70 19.30 -12.60
N PHE A 19 -9.14 20.46 -12.10
CA PHE A 19 -10.38 21.10 -12.58
C PHE A 19 -10.28 21.45 -14.06
N VAL A 20 -9.15 22.01 -14.51
CA VAL A 20 -8.91 22.35 -15.93
C VAL A 20 -8.92 21.09 -16.81
N CYS A 21 -8.25 20.01 -16.38
CA CYS A 21 -8.19 18.75 -17.13
C CYS A 21 -9.60 18.18 -17.38
N LYS A 22 -10.44 18.16 -16.33
CA LYS A 22 -11.84 17.70 -16.41
C LYS A 22 -12.69 18.51 -17.39
N HIS A 23 -12.46 19.81 -17.52
CA HIS A 23 -13.24 20.69 -18.41
C HIS A 23 -12.66 20.80 -19.83
N SER A 24 -11.40 20.41 -20.01
CA SER A 24 -10.69 20.48 -21.30
C SER A 24 -10.60 19.12 -21.99
N ASN A 25 -11.28 18.10 -21.44
CA ASN A 25 -11.28 16.72 -21.94
C ASN A 25 -9.88 16.08 -22.02
N PHE A 26 -8.98 16.46 -21.10
CA PHE A 26 -7.68 15.82 -20.92
C PHE A 26 -7.78 14.75 -19.84
N ASP A 27 -7.25 13.56 -20.10
CA ASP A 27 -7.13 12.50 -19.10
C ASP A 27 -5.87 12.75 -18.24
N ILE A 28 -6.06 12.78 -16.92
CA ILE A 28 -4.97 12.96 -15.96
C ILE A 28 -3.95 11.81 -16.03
N ASN A 29 -4.38 10.61 -16.46
CA ASN A 29 -3.52 9.44 -16.59
C ASN A 29 -2.60 9.51 -17.83
N GLU A 30 -2.90 10.37 -18.81
CA GLU A 30 -2.03 10.60 -19.98
C GLU A 30 -0.96 11.68 -19.71
N MET A 31 -0.99 12.32 -18.55
CA MET A 31 -0.07 13.40 -18.19
C MET A 31 1.23 12.86 -17.62
N ILE A 32 2.25 12.76 -18.48
CA ILE A 32 3.60 12.34 -18.11
C ILE A 32 4.55 13.52 -17.90
N SER A 33 5.45 13.39 -16.92
CA SER A 33 6.50 14.37 -16.62
C SER A 33 7.58 14.38 -17.71
N ALA A 34 8.56 15.30 -17.60
CA ALA A 34 9.72 15.29 -18.49
C ALA A 34 10.58 14.01 -18.34
N ASP A 35 10.55 13.38 -17.17
CA ASP A 35 11.24 12.14 -16.85
C ASP A 35 10.38 10.89 -17.15
N GLY A 36 9.16 11.08 -17.68
CA GLY A 36 8.26 10.01 -18.08
C GLY A 36 7.36 9.47 -16.96
N GLU A 37 7.37 10.10 -15.78
CA GLU A 37 6.60 9.69 -14.62
C GLU A 37 5.15 10.17 -14.72
N ASP A 38 4.20 9.34 -14.30
CA ASP A 38 2.81 9.78 -14.16
C ASP A 38 2.61 10.64 -12.89
N CYS A 39 1.46 11.31 -12.77
CA CYS A 39 1.18 12.17 -11.62
C CYS A 39 1.20 11.44 -10.26
N LEU A 40 0.81 10.16 -10.22
CA LEU A 40 0.78 9.38 -8.99
C LEU A 40 2.19 8.92 -8.60
N GLU A 41 2.99 8.46 -9.55
CA GLU A 41 4.40 8.12 -9.35
C GLU A 41 5.17 9.30 -8.78
N LEU A 42 5.05 10.48 -9.41
CA LEU A 42 5.67 11.71 -8.91
C LEU A 42 5.30 12.01 -7.45
N ALA A 43 4.02 11.90 -7.11
CA ALA A 43 3.55 12.17 -5.76
C ALA A 43 4.09 11.15 -4.73
N LEU A 44 4.27 9.88 -5.14
CA LEU A 44 4.79 8.82 -4.29
C LEU A 44 6.33 8.79 -4.23
N THR A 45 7.02 9.40 -5.18
CA THR A 45 8.49 9.51 -5.16
C THR A 45 8.96 10.73 -4.37
N ASN A 46 8.15 11.79 -4.32
CA ASN A 46 8.51 13.06 -3.67
C ASN A 46 7.92 13.23 -2.25
N ASP A 47 7.39 12.16 -1.64
CA ASP A 47 6.78 12.20 -0.30
C ASP A 47 5.75 13.33 -0.13
N CYS A 48 4.87 13.49 -1.14
CA CYS A 48 3.85 14.52 -1.11
C CYS A 48 2.82 14.26 0.00
N ASP A 49 2.21 15.34 0.47
CA ASP A 49 1.18 15.29 1.52
C ASP A 49 0.01 14.33 1.16
N PRO A 50 -0.52 13.57 2.13
CA PRO A 50 -1.64 12.66 1.90
C PRO A 50 -2.87 13.30 1.26
N ASP A 51 -3.15 14.57 1.53
CA ASP A 51 -4.27 15.28 0.89
C ASP A 51 -4.04 15.49 -0.62
N LEU A 52 -2.78 15.64 -1.05
CA LEU A 52 -2.40 15.75 -2.45
C LEU A 52 -2.56 14.41 -3.15
N VAL A 53 -2.04 13.32 -2.57
CA VAL A 53 -2.22 11.95 -3.07
C VAL A 53 -3.72 11.63 -3.19
N THR A 54 -4.50 11.99 -2.16
CA THR A 54 -5.96 11.83 -2.16
C THR A 54 -6.62 12.64 -3.27
N ALA A 55 -6.18 13.88 -3.51
CA ALA A 55 -6.71 14.72 -4.58
C ALA A 55 -6.50 14.10 -5.98
N LEU A 56 -5.30 13.56 -6.25
CA LEU A 56 -5.00 12.86 -7.50
C LEU A 56 -5.87 11.59 -7.65
N LEU A 57 -5.91 10.78 -6.61
CA LEU A 57 -6.70 9.54 -6.59
C LEU A 57 -8.22 9.77 -6.69
N THR A 58 -8.74 10.88 -6.17
CA THR A 58 -10.16 11.29 -6.35
C THR A 58 -10.42 11.94 -7.70
N ALA A 59 -9.39 12.47 -8.36
CA ALA A 59 -9.49 13.03 -9.69
C ALA A 59 -9.68 11.94 -10.77
N GLY A 60 -9.32 10.70 -10.47
CA GLY A 60 -9.39 9.56 -11.39
C GLY A 60 -8.02 9.00 -11.80
N CYS A 61 -6.93 9.37 -11.10
CA CYS A 61 -5.65 8.71 -11.29
C CYS A 61 -5.76 7.21 -10.97
N VAL A 62 -5.31 6.37 -11.89
CA VAL A 62 -5.36 4.92 -11.80
C VAL A 62 -4.12 4.41 -11.08
N PRO A 63 -4.24 3.77 -9.90
CA PRO A 63 -3.11 3.29 -9.11
C PRO A 63 -2.57 1.92 -9.53
N ASN A 64 -3.07 1.36 -10.63
CA ASN A 64 -2.81 -0.02 -11.04
C ASN A 64 -1.64 -0.17 -12.03
N HIS A 65 -0.91 0.92 -12.30
CA HIS A 65 0.25 0.88 -13.18
C HIS A 65 1.38 0.04 -12.58
N ILE A 66 2.11 -0.63 -13.49
CA ILE A 66 3.37 -1.29 -13.19
C ILE A 66 4.47 -0.37 -13.72
N TYR A 67 5.28 0.12 -12.80
CA TYR A 67 6.38 1.04 -13.03
C TYR A 67 7.68 0.30 -13.30
N GLU A 68 8.77 1.05 -13.39
CA GLU A 68 10.11 0.50 -13.55
C GLU A 68 10.45 -0.53 -12.45
N ASN A 69 11.28 -1.51 -12.82
CA ASN A 69 11.65 -2.65 -11.98
C ASN A 69 10.46 -3.52 -11.52
N GLY A 70 9.35 -3.50 -12.27
CA GLY A 70 8.15 -4.28 -11.96
C GLY A 70 7.41 -3.79 -10.70
N ASN A 71 7.70 -2.58 -10.24
CA ASN A 71 7.08 -2.03 -9.03
C ASN A 71 5.62 -1.62 -9.30
N THR A 72 4.75 -1.85 -8.33
CA THR A 72 3.39 -1.25 -8.31
C THR A 72 3.45 0.08 -7.56
N ALA A 73 2.41 0.90 -7.66
CA ALA A 73 2.29 2.11 -6.84
C ALA A 73 2.53 1.83 -5.34
N LEU A 74 2.06 0.69 -4.84
CA LEU A 74 2.26 0.31 -3.44
C LEU A 74 3.72 -0.07 -3.12
N HIS A 75 4.45 -0.67 -4.07
CA HIS A 75 5.89 -0.89 -3.88
C HIS A 75 6.63 0.45 -3.76
N ILE A 76 6.35 1.40 -4.67
CA ILE A 76 6.96 2.74 -4.65
C ILE A 76 6.66 3.43 -3.30
N ALA A 77 5.41 3.39 -2.86
CA ALA A 77 5.00 3.98 -1.58
C ALA A 77 5.76 3.40 -0.37
N VAL A 78 5.97 2.08 -0.35
CA VAL A 78 6.73 1.40 0.72
C VAL A 78 8.22 1.72 0.65
N ILE A 79 8.81 1.70 -0.55
CA ILE A 79 10.24 1.98 -0.78
C ILE A 79 10.59 3.41 -0.35
N ASN A 80 9.74 4.37 -0.71
CA ASN A 80 9.93 5.78 -0.36
C ASN A 80 9.40 6.14 1.04
N ASN A 81 8.94 5.15 1.82
CA ASN A 81 8.47 5.33 3.20
C ASN A 81 7.36 6.38 3.34
N ILE A 82 6.43 6.37 2.40
CA ILE A 82 5.31 7.31 2.31
C ILE A 82 4.37 7.15 3.52
N ASP A 83 3.74 8.25 3.92
CA ASP A 83 2.83 8.27 5.07
C ASP A 83 1.71 7.21 4.99
N ARG A 84 1.35 6.71 6.18
CA ARG A 84 0.34 5.67 6.36
C ARG A 84 -1.02 6.05 5.74
N GLU A 85 -1.42 7.33 5.82
CA GLU A 85 -2.69 7.77 5.25
C GLU A 85 -2.67 7.70 3.73
N SER A 86 -1.59 8.12 3.07
CA SER A 86 -1.42 7.96 1.62
C SER A 86 -1.50 6.49 1.21
N ILE A 87 -0.86 5.59 1.95
CA ILE A 87 -0.95 4.13 1.73
C ILE A 87 -2.39 3.65 1.86
N ARG A 88 -3.12 4.10 2.89
CA ARG A 88 -4.54 3.77 3.09
C ARG A 88 -5.38 4.24 1.90
N GLN A 89 -5.17 5.46 1.42
CA GLN A 89 -5.88 6.02 0.27
C GLN A 89 -5.60 5.27 -1.03
N LEU A 90 -4.36 4.82 -1.21
CA LEU A 90 -3.96 3.96 -2.32
C LEU A 90 -4.62 2.57 -2.24
N MET A 91 -4.57 1.94 -1.06
CA MET A 91 -5.17 0.64 -0.79
C MET A 91 -6.68 0.60 -1.02
N LEU A 92 -7.39 1.72 -0.87
CA LEU A 92 -8.82 1.81 -1.16
C LEU A 92 -9.14 1.74 -2.66
N ARG A 93 -8.17 2.03 -3.54
CA ARG A 93 -8.39 2.18 -4.98
C ARG A 93 -7.61 1.18 -5.84
N ILE A 94 -6.50 0.65 -5.32
CA ILE A 94 -5.71 -0.36 -6.03
C ILE A 94 -6.51 -1.64 -6.25
N ASP A 95 -6.24 -2.33 -7.34
CA ASP A 95 -6.69 -3.72 -7.47
C ASP A 95 -5.97 -4.58 -6.43
N LEU A 96 -6.73 -5.36 -5.65
CA LEU A 96 -6.15 -6.18 -4.59
C LEU A 96 -5.30 -7.32 -5.16
N ASP A 97 -5.53 -7.72 -6.42
CA ASP A 97 -4.71 -8.75 -7.08
C ASP A 97 -3.26 -8.27 -7.27
N LEU A 98 -3.02 -6.95 -7.37
CA LEU A 98 -1.67 -6.37 -7.46
C LEU A 98 -0.86 -6.50 -6.16
N LEU A 99 -1.47 -6.90 -5.05
CA LEU A 99 -0.76 -7.18 -3.80
C LEU A 99 0.03 -8.49 -3.87
N LEU A 100 -0.31 -9.37 -4.80
CA LEU A 100 0.43 -10.61 -5.10
C LEU A 100 1.57 -10.37 -6.11
N GLN A 101 1.56 -9.23 -6.80
CA GLN A 101 2.61 -8.90 -7.77
C GLN A 101 3.94 -8.74 -7.03
N THR A 102 4.96 -9.45 -7.50
CA THR A 102 6.34 -9.22 -7.08
C THR A 102 7.01 -8.25 -8.03
N ASN A 103 7.85 -7.37 -7.49
CA ASN A 103 8.77 -6.59 -8.30
C ASN A 103 9.92 -7.47 -8.87
N ASP A 104 10.81 -6.89 -9.66
CA ASP A 104 11.91 -7.60 -10.31
C ASP A 104 12.93 -8.20 -9.32
N ALA A 105 12.97 -7.66 -8.09
CA ALA A 105 13.75 -8.22 -6.99
C ALA A 105 13.06 -9.42 -6.31
N GLY A 106 11.84 -9.77 -6.73
CA GLY A 106 11.08 -10.91 -6.24
C GLY A 106 10.23 -10.65 -5.00
N TYR A 107 10.06 -9.39 -4.59
CA TYR A 107 9.32 -9.02 -3.39
C TYR A 107 7.94 -8.46 -3.73
N THR A 108 6.93 -8.84 -2.95
CA THR A 108 5.67 -8.07 -2.90
C THR A 108 5.81 -6.85 -2.00
N ALA A 109 4.88 -5.90 -2.08
CA ALA A 109 4.90 -4.71 -1.23
C ALA A 109 4.87 -5.05 0.28
N LEU A 110 4.17 -6.13 0.67
CA LEU A 110 4.15 -6.61 2.06
C LEU A 110 5.53 -7.14 2.51
N HIS A 111 6.27 -7.83 1.63
CA HIS A 111 7.63 -8.25 1.93
C HIS A 111 8.55 -7.05 2.19
N LEU A 112 8.48 -6.02 1.34
CA LEU A 112 9.28 -4.81 1.50
C LEU A 112 8.94 -4.08 2.81
N ALA A 113 7.66 -3.95 3.15
CA ALA A 113 7.23 -3.29 4.38
C ALA A 113 7.80 -3.98 5.63
N VAL A 114 7.75 -5.32 5.69
CA VAL A 114 8.32 -6.08 6.79
C VAL A 114 9.84 -5.99 6.82
N ARG A 115 10.50 -6.15 5.66
CA ARG A 115 11.96 -6.08 5.54
C ARG A 115 12.54 -4.72 5.92
N HIS A 116 11.79 -3.65 5.70
CA HIS A 116 12.16 -2.29 6.09
C HIS A 116 11.68 -1.91 7.51
N ASN A 117 11.19 -2.86 8.30
CA ASN A 117 10.64 -2.64 9.65
C ASN A 117 9.45 -1.66 9.69
N GLN A 118 8.75 -1.47 8.57
CA GLN A 118 7.55 -0.65 8.45
C GLN A 118 6.30 -1.45 8.87
N TYR A 119 6.31 -1.98 10.09
CA TYR A 119 5.23 -2.85 10.60
C TYR A 119 3.86 -2.16 10.58
N HIS A 120 3.79 -0.86 10.84
CA HIS A 120 2.56 -0.07 10.77
C HIS A 120 1.97 -0.01 9.34
N VAL A 121 2.83 -0.01 8.31
CA VAL A 121 2.42 -0.06 6.91
C VAL A 121 1.91 -1.46 6.56
N ALA A 122 2.64 -2.50 6.95
CA ALA A 122 2.23 -3.89 6.77
C ALA A 122 0.86 -4.18 7.43
N GLU A 123 0.64 -3.67 8.66
CA GLU A 123 -0.65 -3.70 9.34
C GLU A 123 -1.73 -2.95 8.54
N THR A 124 -1.44 -1.75 8.05
CA THR A 124 -2.40 -0.95 7.27
C THR A 124 -2.82 -1.66 5.99
N ILE A 125 -1.89 -2.32 5.29
CA ILE A 125 -2.19 -3.12 4.10
C ILE A 125 -3.18 -4.25 4.47
N LEU A 126 -2.90 -4.99 5.54
CA LEU A 126 -3.72 -6.13 5.97
C LEU A 126 -5.11 -5.71 6.47
N ASP A 127 -5.18 -4.61 7.22
CA ASP A 127 -6.43 -4.05 7.74
C ASP A 127 -7.30 -3.51 6.59
N CYS A 128 -6.71 -2.84 5.59
CA CYS A 128 -7.44 -2.33 4.43
C CYS A 128 -8.03 -3.45 3.56
N ILE A 129 -7.34 -4.60 3.46
CA ILE A 129 -7.91 -5.78 2.78
C ILE A 129 -9.20 -6.22 3.47
N ASP A 130 -9.21 -6.29 4.81
CA ASP A 130 -10.41 -6.69 5.55
C ASP A 130 -11.53 -5.66 5.39
N GLU A 131 -11.23 -4.37 5.56
CA GLU A 131 -12.21 -3.29 5.44
C GLU A 131 -12.92 -3.31 4.09
N ARG A 132 -12.18 -3.54 2.99
CA ARG A 132 -12.74 -3.65 1.64
C ARG A 132 -13.55 -4.92 1.43
N GLN A 133 -13.17 -6.02 2.08
CA GLN A 133 -13.87 -7.30 1.95
C GLN A 133 -15.11 -7.42 2.85
N LEU A 134 -15.20 -6.63 3.93
CA LEU A 134 -16.18 -6.81 5.01
C LEU A 134 -17.17 -5.64 5.20
N GLU A 135 -17.46 -4.86 4.16
CA GLU A 135 -18.50 -3.81 4.18
C GLU A 135 -18.37 -2.86 5.42
N GLY A 136 -17.14 -2.50 5.81
CA GLY A 136 -16.88 -1.40 6.76
C GLY A 136 -16.35 -1.76 8.15
N GLY A 137 -16.06 -3.02 8.44
CA GLY A 137 -15.37 -3.43 9.68
C GLY A 137 -14.01 -4.05 9.40
N ALA A 138 -12.92 -3.41 9.81
CA ALA A 138 -11.65 -4.12 9.98
C ALA A 138 -11.85 -5.16 11.09
N VAL A 139 -11.77 -6.47 10.77
CA VAL A 139 -11.88 -7.52 11.79
C VAL A 139 -10.65 -7.53 12.68
N TYR A 140 -9.52 -7.11 12.13
CA TYR A 140 -8.29 -6.91 12.85
C TYR A 140 -7.94 -5.44 12.71
N ARG A 141 -8.06 -4.71 13.80
CA ARG A 141 -7.07 -3.67 14.07
C ARG A 141 -6.14 -4.31 15.06
N ARG A 142 -4.83 -4.04 14.97
CA ARG A 142 -4.02 -4.12 16.17
C ARG A 142 -4.60 -3.06 17.10
N ALA A 143 -5.59 -3.47 17.91
CA ALA A 143 -5.99 -2.65 19.04
C ALA A 143 -4.68 -2.30 19.73
N THR A 144 -4.57 -1.05 20.16
CA THR A 144 -3.57 -0.57 21.11
C THR A 144 -3.51 -1.40 22.41
N GLU A 145 -4.25 -2.50 22.48
CA GLU A 145 -4.18 -3.58 23.44
C GLU A 145 -2.80 -4.22 23.44
N THR A 146 -2.07 -3.73 24.43
CA THR A 146 -0.82 -4.26 24.96
C THR A 146 0.36 -3.97 24.05
N THR A 147 0.76 -2.70 24.05
CA THR A 147 2.17 -2.44 24.39
C THR A 147 2.45 -3.09 25.74
N ASP A 148 2.59 -4.42 25.76
CA ASP A 148 3.44 -5.03 26.76
C ASP A 148 4.78 -4.34 26.51
N SER A 149 5.17 -3.41 27.39
CA SER A 149 6.29 -2.49 27.18
C SER A 149 7.65 -3.21 27.06
N LYS A 150 7.61 -4.55 27.02
CA LYS A 150 8.70 -5.49 26.86
C LYS A 150 8.77 -6.15 25.48
N LEU A 151 7.74 -6.03 24.62
CA LEU A 151 7.72 -6.72 23.33
C LEU A 151 8.29 -5.83 22.22
N THR A 152 9.27 -6.34 21.48
CA THR A 152 9.83 -5.65 20.32
C THR A 152 8.78 -5.56 19.21
N PRO A 153 8.81 -4.53 18.34
CA PRO A 153 7.79 -4.33 17.31
C PRO A 153 7.70 -5.52 16.34
N GLU A 154 8.81 -6.21 16.08
CA GLU A 154 8.90 -7.44 15.27
C GLU A 154 8.05 -8.55 15.90
N LYS A 155 8.22 -8.80 17.20
CA LYS A 155 7.47 -9.83 17.94
C LYS A 155 5.99 -9.48 18.07
N ALA A 156 5.68 -8.19 18.20
CA ALA A 156 4.30 -7.73 18.20
C ALA A 156 3.62 -7.96 16.85
N PHE A 157 4.34 -7.67 15.76
CA PHE A 157 3.85 -7.91 14.41
C PHE A 157 3.72 -9.40 14.10
N ALA A 158 4.71 -10.24 14.45
CA ALA A 158 4.63 -11.69 14.26
C ALA A 158 3.41 -12.28 14.97
N LYS A 159 3.14 -11.86 16.22
CA LYS A 159 1.95 -12.28 16.96
C LYS A 159 0.65 -11.78 16.34
N TYR A 160 0.63 -10.55 15.83
CA TYR A 160 -0.51 -10.02 15.07
C TYR A 160 -0.76 -10.87 13.82
N TYR A 161 0.31 -11.21 13.09
CA TYR A 161 0.27 -11.98 11.87
C TYR A 161 -0.25 -13.41 12.12
N GLU A 162 0.28 -14.12 13.11
CA GLU A 162 -0.21 -15.45 13.51
C GLU A 162 -1.71 -15.41 13.82
N ARG A 163 -2.16 -14.42 14.59
CA ARG A 163 -3.59 -14.23 14.90
C ARG A 163 -4.42 -13.93 13.67
N ALA A 164 -3.90 -13.16 12.72
CA ALA A 164 -4.58 -12.87 11.47
C ALA A 164 -4.78 -14.17 10.66
N CYS A 165 -3.76 -15.04 10.60
CA CYS A 165 -3.85 -16.37 9.99
C CYS A 165 -4.87 -17.27 10.68
N ASP A 166 -4.77 -17.46 12.00
CA ASP A 166 -5.69 -18.32 12.77
C ASP A 166 -7.14 -17.91 12.56
N ARG A 167 -7.39 -16.60 12.62
CA ARG A 167 -8.76 -16.10 12.57
C ARG A 167 -9.32 -16.05 11.15
N LEU A 168 -8.48 -15.95 10.12
CA LEU A 168 -8.87 -16.21 8.72
C LEU A 168 -9.44 -17.63 8.52
N GLU A 169 -9.01 -18.61 9.33
CA GLU A 169 -9.63 -19.94 9.33
C GLU A 169 -11.01 -19.92 9.98
N THR A 170 -11.19 -19.12 11.04
CA THR A 170 -12.46 -19.01 11.76
C THR A 170 -13.53 -18.18 11.05
N THR A 171 -13.15 -17.20 10.21
CA THR A 171 -14.08 -16.31 9.49
C THR A 171 -14.37 -16.77 8.06
N LYS A 172 -14.13 -18.06 7.78
CA LYS A 172 -14.27 -18.68 6.45
C LYS A 172 -15.62 -18.44 5.76
N ASP A 173 -16.69 -18.25 6.53
CA ASP A 173 -18.05 -18.10 6.01
C ASP A 173 -18.43 -16.64 5.69
N VAL A 174 -17.59 -15.66 6.07
CA VAL A 174 -17.92 -14.22 6.00
C VAL A 174 -17.07 -13.48 4.95
N LEU A 175 -15.81 -13.90 4.74
CA LEU A 175 -14.89 -13.23 3.81
C LEU A 175 -15.13 -13.68 2.36
N LYS A 176 -15.71 -12.79 1.53
CA LYS A 176 -15.96 -13.04 0.09
C LYS A 176 -14.68 -13.44 -0.67
N ASN A 177 -13.54 -12.81 -0.36
CA ASN A 177 -12.24 -13.02 -1.01
C ASN A 177 -11.13 -13.48 -0.03
N ARG A 178 -11.46 -14.43 0.86
CA ARG A 178 -10.50 -15.04 1.80
C ARG A 178 -9.22 -15.53 1.13
N ARG A 179 -9.36 -16.16 -0.04
CA ARG A 179 -8.25 -16.77 -0.78
C ARG A 179 -7.14 -15.75 -1.06
N LEU A 180 -7.51 -14.55 -1.51
CA LEU A 180 -6.55 -13.50 -1.82
C LEU A 180 -5.74 -13.08 -0.59
N LYS A 181 -6.40 -12.86 0.56
CA LYS A 181 -5.68 -12.48 1.79
C LYS A 181 -4.75 -13.59 2.27
N LEU A 182 -5.20 -14.85 2.18
CA LEU A 182 -4.39 -16.02 2.51
C LEU A 182 -3.19 -16.18 1.57
N ASP A 183 -3.40 -15.94 0.28
CA ASP A 183 -2.35 -15.96 -0.72
C ASP A 183 -1.35 -14.84 -0.44
N ILE A 184 -1.78 -13.61 -0.14
CA ILE A 184 -0.90 -12.47 0.21
C ILE A 184 -0.05 -12.78 1.45
N LEU A 185 -0.65 -13.37 2.49
CA LEU A 185 0.07 -13.78 3.69
C LEU A 185 1.12 -14.85 3.33
N ASN A 186 0.71 -15.91 2.66
CA ASN A 186 1.61 -17.04 2.36
C ASN A 186 2.42 -16.86 1.08
N THR A 187 2.41 -15.68 0.46
CA THR A 187 3.16 -15.44 -0.77
C THR A 187 4.63 -15.60 -0.44
N ALA A 188 5.30 -16.47 -1.17
CA ALA A 188 6.72 -16.67 -1.08
C ALA A 188 7.42 -15.70 -2.05
N GLU A 189 8.47 -15.02 -1.61
CA GLU A 189 9.33 -14.26 -2.53
C GLU A 189 9.91 -15.18 -3.60
N LEU A 190 10.18 -14.63 -4.79
CA LEU A 190 10.66 -15.44 -5.92
C LEU A 190 12.06 -16.03 -5.70
N MET A 191 12.92 -15.40 -4.89
CA MET A 191 14.33 -15.77 -4.80
C MET A 191 14.60 -16.92 -3.83
N ALA A 192 14.21 -16.77 -2.56
CA ALA A 192 14.46 -17.79 -1.53
C ALA A 192 13.19 -18.49 -1.02
N GLY A 193 12.01 -18.12 -1.54
CA GLY A 193 10.76 -18.74 -1.14
C GLY A 193 10.28 -18.35 0.26
N ASN A 194 10.83 -17.27 0.83
CA ASN A 194 10.49 -16.80 2.16
C ASN A 194 9.15 -16.06 2.14
N THR A 195 8.34 -16.24 3.18
CA THR A 195 7.11 -15.47 3.38
C THR A 195 7.39 -14.17 4.13
N PRO A 196 6.47 -13.18 4.11
CA PRO A 196 6.61 -11.99 4.95
C PRO A 196 6.78 -12.32 6.44
N LEU A 197 6.14 -13.39 6.93
CA LEU A 197 6.30 -13.84 8.33
C LEU A 197 7.73 -14.30 8.62
N PHE A 198 8.39 -14.99 7.66
CA PHE A 198 9.77 -15.42 7.83
C PHE A 198 10.69 -14.22 8.12
N PHE A 199 10.55 -13.15 7.34
CA PHE A 199 11.32 -11.92 7.55
C PHE A 199 11.03 -11.28 8.91
N ALA A 200 9.76 -11.24 9.35
CA ALA A 200 9.42 -10.69 10.66
C ALA A 200 10.04 -11.49 11.83
N VAL A 201 10.17 -12.81 11.69
CA VAL A 201 10.75 -13.68 12.72
C VAL A 201 12.28 -13.63 12.69
N GLU A 202 12.89 -13.60 11.50
CA GLU A 202 14.35 -13.51 11.32
C GLU A 202 14.93 -12.24 11.94
N GLN A 203 14.26 -11.09 11.78
CA GLN A 203 14.70 -9.81 12.35
C GLN A 203 14.58 -9.73 13.88
N GLY A 204 13.84 -10.65 14.51
CA GLY A 204 13.55 -10.66 15.95
C GLY A 204 14.47 -11.55 16.81
N GLN A 205 15.48 -12.21 16.21
CA GLN A 205 16.49 -13.05 16.88
C GLN A 205 17.76 -12.26 17.22
#